data_AF-A0A2M9K5V9-F1
#
_entry.id   AF-A0A2M9K5V9-F1
#
_cell.length_a   1.000
_cell.length_b   1.000
_cell.length_c   1.000
_cell.angle_alpha   90.00
_cell.angle_beta   90.00
_cell.angle_gamma   90.00
#
_symmetry.space_group_name_H-M   'P 1'
#
loop_
_entity.id
_entity.type
_entity.pdbx_description
1 polymer ?
#
loop_
_entity_poly.entity_id
_entity_poly.type
_entity_poly.pdbx_seq_one_letter_code
_entity_poly.pdbx_strand_id
1 'polypeptide(L)'
;MTQYVATKNVSAELRRRLKAEFPGAKFSVRTGTGTGSAWISVSWTDGPDTEAVSRIAAPLHGAHWDGRTDSYVQTNNEVTVTVDGQTITGKPLVDGINTHRDFSDDVLAEAKTLWSAAFDGADPDTDGGMRGTALVGGKYLPDTWAPNQVRFIAQEIVAPKRWKAAEAAAKTSAKTAAKPRRKTSAEADPAAGIEVTYTPEAGVTATGTTFGDGAAPVLRTHGFDWSRKAAHWYVKGTQGEQSGAGLLAAHTAVQALRTAAITVTADLPELSADTALPTTQPAPQAEDVEEDDVPEDFAGIVLRHTRAGGTLAEGTARGDGSAKILKGRRFRWSRNLGCWYLPHSRDRAADRFTLNALAEALREAGHAVHITVREDVARSFGEAEADREQRADDRAERFSYRADRAAGASKAALAEARRIGSAIPFGQPVLVGHHSEKRHRAALDRIDSNMRKGIDEGNRAEHWADRAEAAAHYEQHRKDPARTLRRLKELEATLRGLEKLLAGESAFGSSWDITKPENVAELTRRHAETAEEITHWREVIAKAEADGFKLWSRADFTKGDYARSRGRWYEVLRVNGASITVPGGPDIQPVIDRNTRAYSWDDRIPYDAVTGRMGAEDMAARLAPKD
;
A
#
# COMPACT_ATOMS: atom_id res chain seq x y z
N MET A 1 34.26 28.26 4.62
CA MET A 1 33.49 27.01 4.87
C MET A 1 32.16 27.15 4.15
N THR A 2 31.81 26.20 3.28
CA THR A 2 30.50 26.19 2.61
C THR A 2 29.43 25.89 3.66
N GLN A 3 28.50 26.82 3.86
CA GLN A 3 27.37 26.62 4.77
C GLN A 3 26.32 25.76 4.07
N TYR A 4 25.80 24.74 4.75
CA TYR A 4 24.77 23.84 4.23
C TYR A 4 23.46 24.02 4.99
N VAL A 5 22.34 23.88 4.26
CA VAL A 5 20.99 24.01 4.82
C VAL A 5 20.31 22.65 4.83
N ALA A 6 19.95 22.18 6.03
CA ALA A 6 19.30 20.90 6.24
C ALA A 6 17.96 20.79 5.49
N THR A 7 17.68 19.61 4.93
CA THR A 7 16.49 19.29 4.11
C THR A 7 15.18 19.69 4.78
N LYS A 8 15.07 19.53 6.11
CA LYS A 8 13.91 19.96 6.91
C LYS A 8 13.64 21.46 6.80
N ASN A 9 14.68 22.28 6.84
CA ASN A 9 14.58 23.74 6.76
C ASN A 9 14.27 24.18 5.33
N VAL A 10 14.87 23.51 4.33
CA VAL A 10 14.53 23.71 2.92
C VAL A 10 13.08 23.34 2.63
N SER A 11 12.57 22.27 3.22
CA SER A 11 11.16 21.85 3.11
C SER A 11 10.20 22.87 3.72
N ALA A 12 10.55 23.45 4.87
CA ALA A 12 9.76 24.51 5.49
C ALA A 12 9.73 25.77 4.60
N GLU A 13 10.87 26.14 4.02
CA GLU A 13 10.99 27.26 3.09
C GLU A 13 10.22 27.00 1.78
N LEU A 14 10.31 25.81 1.21
CA LEU A 14 9.52 25.43 0.02
C LEU A 14 8.02 25.56 0.29
N ARG A 15 7.55 25.07 1.44
CA ARG A 15 6.14 25.23 1.85
C ARG A 15 5.74 26.70 1.94
N ARG A 16 6.63 27.56 2.45
CA ARG A 16 6.40 29.01 2.53
C ARG A 16 6.31 29.65 1.14
N ARG A 17 7.25 29.35 0.24
CA ARG A 17 7.26 29.87 -1.14
C ARG A 17 6.03 29.45 -1.93
N LEU A 18 5.66 28.17 -1.87
CA LEU A 18 4.47 27.65 -2.55
C LEU A 18 3.17 28.29 -2.04
N LYS A 19 3.06 28.52 -0.73
CA LYS A 19 1.90 29.20 -0.14
C LYS A 19 1.82 30.66 -0.54
N ALA A 20 2.95 31.33 -0.71
CA ALA A 20 3.02 32.73 -1.12
C ALA A 20 2.69 32.88 -2.62
N GLU A 21 3.24 32.01 -3.46
CA GLU A 21 3.08 32.07 -4.92
C GLU A 21 1.67 31.64 -5.36
N PHE A 22 1.11 30.61 -4.71
CA PHE A 22 -0.17 30.01 -5.11
C PHE A 22 -1.21 30.10 -3.98
N PRO A 23 -1.69 31.31 -3.64
CA PRO A 23 -2.68 31.49 -2.60
C PRO A 23 -3.98 30.78 -2.98
N GLY A 24 -4.40 29.83 -2.15
CA GLY A 24 -5.62 29.03 -2.36
C GLY A 24 -5.37 27.58 -2.75
N ALA A 25 -4.16 27.24 -3.24
CA ALA A 25 -3.75 25.86 -3.43
C ALA A 25 -3.25 25.25 -2.11
N LYS A 26 -3.59 23.97 -1.87
CA LYS A 26 -3.15 23.22 -0.69
C LYS A 26 -2.07 22.22 -1.10
N PHE A 27 -0.85 22.44 -0.64
CA PHE A 27 0.29 21.55 -0.88
C PHE A 27 0.59 20.69 0.34
N SER A 28 0.80 19.38 0.11
CA SER A 28 1.48 18.50 1.04
C SER A 28 2.97 18.50 0.71
N VAL A 29 3.79 19.08 1.59
CA VAL A 29 5.25 19.06 1.45
C VAL A 29 5.79 18.15 2.55
N ARG A 30 6.43 17.05 2.18
CA ARG A 30 6.96 16.03 3.11
C ARG A 30 8.43 15.76 2.83
N THR A 31 9.22 15.66 3.88
CA THR A 31 10.59 15.14 3.81
C THR A 31 10.54 13.61 3.86
N GLY A 32 11.40 12.94 3.10
CA GLY A 32 11.58 11.49 3.25
C GLY A 32 12.21 11.15 4.60
N THR A 33 12.27 9.86 4.90
CA THR A 33 12.84 9.32 6.15
C THR A 33 13.92 8.28 5.82
N GLY A 34 14.84 8.04 6.75
CA GLY A 34 15.93 7.08 6.54
C GLY A 34 16.83 7.48 5.36
N THR A 35 17.04 6.54 4.43
CA THR A 35 17.85 6.78 3.20
C THR A 35 17.25 7.82 2.27
N GLY A 36 15.95 8.12 2.40
CA GLY A 36 15.27 9.19 1.65
C GLY A 36 15.24 10.54 2.37
N SER A 37 15.98 10.73 3.47
CA SER A 37 15.89 11.96 4.28
C SER A 37 16.34 13.23 3.58
N ALA A 38 17.13 13.11 2.51
CA ALA A 38 17.53 14.21 1.63
C ALA A 38 16.51 14.52 0.51
N TRP A 39 15.35 13.84 0.48
CA TRP A 39 14.31 14.04 -0.54
C TRP A 39 13.11 14.80 -0.01
N ILE A 40 12.49 15.58 -0.88
CA ILE A 40 11.23 16.26 -0.60
C ILE A 40 10.17 15.78 -1.61
N SER A 41 8.97 15.48 -1.13
CA SER A 41 7.80 15.20 -1.96
C SER A 41 6.78 16.33 -1.79
N VAL A 42 6.33 16.89 -2.91
CA VAL A 42 5.30 17.92 -2.99
C VAL A 42 4.12 17.34 -3.74
N SER A 43 2.97 17.22 -3.08
CA SER A 43 1.72 16.82 -3.74
C SER A 43 0.60 17.84 -3.54
N TRP A 44 -0.23 18.02 -4.56
CA TRP A 44 -1.42 18.86 -4.51
C TRP A 44 -2.51 18.34 -5.44
N THR A 45 -3.74 18.79 -5.22
CA THR A 45 -4.91 18.43 -6.04
C THR A 45 -5.39 19.65 -6.82
N ASP A 46 -5.71 19.45 -8.10
CA ASP A 46 -6.10 20.51 -9.04
C ASP A 46 -5.05 21.63 -9.07
N GLY A 47 -5.39 22.86 -8.68
CA GLY A 47 -4.40 23.90 -8.41
C GLY A 47 -3.52 24.30 -9.62
N PRO A 48 -2.33 24.89 -9.38
CA PRO A 48 -1.43 25.32 -10.44
C PRO A 48 -0.86 24.15 -11.25
N ASP A 49 -0.33 24.45 -12.43
CA ASP A 49 0.35 23.47 -13.26
C ASP A 49 1.67 22.98 -12.62
N THR A 50 2.10 21.78 -13.00
CA THR A 50 3.29 21.13 -12.45
C THR A 50 4.55 21.94 -12.72
N GLU A 51 4.66 22.55 -13.90
CA GLU A 51 5.85 23.33 -14.30
C GLU A 51 6.02 24.61 -13.46
N ALA A 52 4.93 25.29 -13.10
CA ALA A 52 4.90 26.43 -12.21
C ALA A 52 5.37 26.05 -10.81
N VAL A 53 4.92 24.90 -10.29
CA VAL A 53 5.39 24.37 -9.01
C VAL A 53 6.86 23.95 -9.08
N SER A 54 7.27 23.29 -10.16
CA SER A 54 8.67 22.90 -10.39
C SER A 54 9.60 24.11 -10.50
N ARG A 55 9.17 25.23 -11.07
CA ARG A 55 9.96 26.48 -11.10
C ARG A 55 10.21 27.06 -9.71
N ILE A 56 9.26 26.92 -8.78
CA ILE A 56 9.44 27.33 -7.38
C ILE A 56 10.35 26.35 -6.62
N ALA A 57 10.28 25.06 -6.95
CA ALA A 57 11.10 24.03 -6.34
C ALA A 57 12.55 23.99 -6.86
N ALA A 58 12.77 24.28 -8.14
CA ALA A 58 14.07 24.12 -8.81
C ALA A 58 15.25 24.81 -8.10
N PRO A 59 15.13 26.07 -7.61
CA PRO A 59 16.21 26.74 -6.87
C PRO A 59 16.53 26.11 -5.50
N LEU A 60 15.71 25.19 -5.02
CA LEU A 60 15.86 24.52 -3.73
C LEU A 60 16.48 23.13 -3.84
N HIS A 61 16.72 22.64 -5.06
CA HIS A 61 17.51 21.43 -5.27
C HIS A 61 18.96 21.66 -4.87
N GLY A 62 19.50 20.73 -4.09
CA GLY A 62 20.93 20.62 -3.76
C GLY A 62 21.69 19.82 -4.80
N ALA A 63 21.07 18.78 -5.36
CA ALA A 63 21.60 17.98 -6.44
C ALA A 63 20.50 17.64 -7.47
N HIS A 64 20.94 17.10 -8.62
CA HIS A 64 20.06 16.47 -9.59
C HIS A 64 20.74 15.24 -10.18
N TRP A 65 19.94 14.29 -10.65
CA TRP A 65 20.42 13.07 -11.28
C TRP A 65 20.85 13.32 -12.73
N ASP A 66 22.09 12.99 -13.08
CA ASP A 66 22.58 12.95 -14.47
C ASP A 66 22.58 11.51 -14.97
N GLY A 67 21.61 11.19 -15.84
CA GLY A 67 21.45 9.86 -16.42
C GLY A 67 22.55 9.48 -17.43
N ARG A 68 23.39 10.42 -17.88
CA ARG A 68 24.53 10.13 -18.77
C ARG A 68 25.72 9.59 -18.00
N THR A 69 25.89 10.04 -16.75
CA THR A 69 27.00 9.65 -15.88
C THR A 69 26.55 8.78 -14.70
N ASP A 70 25.28 8.38 -14.67
CA ASP A 70 24.66 7.53 -13.64
C ASP A 70 24.97 8.03 -12.21
N SER A 71 24.96 9.35 -12.01
CA SER A 71 25.39 9.98 -10.76
C SER A 71 24.64 11.28 -10.44
N TYR A 72 24.62 11.65 -9.15
CA TYR A 72 24.09 12.93 -8.70
C TYR A 72 25.12 14.05 -8.90
N VAL A 73 24.73 15.06 -9.66
CA VAL A 73 25.50 16.29 -9.86
C VAL A 73 24.98 17.35 -8.88
N GLN A 74 25.87 17.81 -8.01
CA GLN A 74 25.57 18.89 -7.07
C GLN A 74 25.28 20.18 -7.84
N THR A 75 24.21 20.86 -7.46
CA THR A 75 23.89 22.19 -7.96
C THR A 75 24.74 23.23 -7.25
N ASN A 76 24.89 24.41 -7.87
CA ASN A 76 25.46 25.59 -7.22
C ASN A 76 24.38 26.48 -6.59
N ASN A 77 23.20 25.92 -6.30
CA ASN A 77 22.11 26.67 -5.70
C ASN A 77 22.43 27.06 -4.26
N GLU A 78 22.01 28.26 -3.87
CA GLU A 78 21.99 28.70 -2.49
C GLU A 78 20.57 29.02 -2.07
N VAL A 79 20.20 28.59 -0.88
CA VAL A 79 18.91 28.87 -0.28
C VAL A 79 19.09 29.65 1.00
N THR A 80 18.31 30.72 1.11
CA THR A 80 18.13 31.45 2.36
C THR A 80 16.89 30.91 3.09
N VAL A 81 17.07 30.45 4.32
CA VAL A 81 15.99 29.94 5.19
C VAL A 81 16.00 30.65 6.53
N THR A 82 14.84 30.76 7.18
CA THR A 82 14.74 31.23 8.56
C THR A 82 14.62 30.04 9.49
N VAL A 83 15.56 29.89 10.42
CA VAL A 83 15.59 28.84 11.44
C VAL A 83 15.67 29.52 12.79
N ASP A 84 14.69 29.27 13.67
CA ASP A 84 14.63 29.83 15.03
C ASP A 84 14.83 31.36 15.10
N GLY A 85 14.30 32.08 14.10
CA GLY A 85 14.38 33.55 14.00
C GLY A 85 15.68 34.09 13.38
N GLN A 86 16.65 33.23 13.06
CA GLN A 86 17.90 33.60 12.38
C GLN A 86 17.84 33.26 10.89
N THR A 87 18.40 34.14 10.06
CA THR A 87 18.48 33.94 8.61
C THR A 87 19.78 33.23 8.28
N ILE A 88 19.66 32.06 7.64
CA ILE A 88 20.78 31.21 7.24
C ILE A 88 20.77 31.09 5.71
N THR A 89 21.90 31.40 5.07
CA THR A 89 22.10 31.18 3.63
C THR A 89 23.14 30.08 3.43
N GLY A 90 22.84 29.12 2.55
CA GLY A 90 23.79 28.06 2.23
C GLY A 90 23.28 27.10 1.18
N LYS A 91 24.08 26.10 0.84
CA LYS A 91 23.73 25.08 -0.14
C LYS A 91 22.67 24.12 0.42
N PRO A 92 21.54 23.89 -0.27
CA PRO A 92 20.52 22.96 0.21
C PRO A 92 21.04 21.52 0.20
N LEU A 93 20.81 20.75 1.28
CA LEU A 93 21.09 19.31 1.34
C LEU A 93 19.91 18.48 0.79
N VAL A 94 19.37 18.90 -0.36
CA VAL A 94 18.21 18.26 -0.97
C VAL A 94 18.66 17.55 -2.25
N ASP A 95 18.64 16.22 -2.26
CA ASP A 95 19.08 15.44 -3.43
C ASP A 95 18.02 15.42 -4.54
N GLY A 96 16.76 15.70 -4.20
CA GLY A 96 15.68 15.84 -5.16
C GLY A 96 14.35 16.29 -4.53
N ILE A 97 13.54 16.94 -5.36
CA ILE A 97 12.18 17.36 -5.04
C ILE A 97 11.24 16.77 -6.08
N ASN A 98 10.37 15.86 -5.66
CA ASN A 98 9.38 15.23 -6.53
C ASN A 98 8.05 15.98 -6.42
N THR A 99 7.47 16.34 -7.54
CA THR A 99 6.17 17.03 -7.63
C THR A 99 5.11 16.10 -8.21
N HIS A 100 3.97 15.99 -7.54
CA HIS A 100 2.83 15.19 -7.99
C HIS A 100 1.53 15.97 -7.93
N ARG A 101 0.80 16.03 -9.05
CA ARG A 101 -0.49 16.68 -9.16
C ARG A 101 -1.58 15.64 -9.36
N ASP A 102 -2.50 15.57 -8.40
CA ASP A 102 -3.73 14.79 -8.48
C ASP A 102 -4.89 15.65 -8.99
N PHE A 103 -5.96 15.01 -9.45
CA PHE A 103 -7.19 15.69 -9.90
C PHE A 103 -8.38 15.26 -9.04
N SER A 104 -9.21 16.21 -8.66
CA SER A 104 -10.45 15.93 -7.94
C SER A 104 -11.46 15.21 -8.83
N ASP A 105 -12.40 14.50 -8.20
CA ASP A 105 -13.48 13.80 -8.91
C ASP A 105 -14.29 14.76 -9.79
N ASP A 106 -14.49 16.01 -9.36
CA ASP A 106 -15.17 17.04 -10.15
C ASP A 106 -14.41 17.41 -11.44
N VAL A 107 -13.08 17.55 -11.35
CA VAL A 107 -12.23 17.83 -12.52
C VAL A 107 -12.24 16.65 -13.49
N LEU A 108 -12.18 15.43 -12.94
CA LEU A 108 -12.25 14.21 -13.75
C LEU A 108 -13.63 14.05 -14.39
N ALA A 109 -14.72 14.37 -13.70
CA ALA A 109 -16.08 14.32 -14.25
C ALA A 109 -16.28 15.32 -15.40
N GLU A 110 -15.80 16.55 -15.24
CA GLU A 110 -15.82 17.57 -16.32
C GLU A 110 -14.94 17.11 -17.50
N ALA A 111 -13.77 16.53 -17.24
CA ALA A 111 -12.89 16.00 -18.28
C ALA A 111 -13.51 14.82 -19.05
N LYS A 112 -14.18 13.90 -18.34
CA LYS A 112 -14.93 12.79 -18.95
C LYS A 112 -16.06 13.31 -19.83
N THR A 113 -16.80 14.31 -19.37
CA THR A 113 -17.88 14.93 -20.17
C THR A 113 -17.35 15.51 -21.48
N LEU A 114 -16.22 16.24 -21.43
CA LEU A 114 -15.58 16.79 -22.63
C LEU A 114 -15.03 15.69 -23.56
N TRP A 115 -14.48 14.62 -22.98
CA TRP A 115 -14.00 13.47 -23.73
C TRP A 115 -15.15 12.76 -24.43
N SER A 116 -16.24 12.44 -23.72
CA SER A 116 -17.42 11.77 -24.28
C SER A 116 -18.03 12.59 -25.42
N ALA A 117 -18.10 13.92 -25.28
CA ALA A 117 -18.58 14.79 -26.35
C ALA A 117 -17.70 14.75 -27.61
N ALA A 118 -16.38 14.53 -27.46
CA ALA A 118 -15.44 14.44 -28.57
C ALA A 118 -15.49 13.08 -29.31
N PHE A 119 -16.08 12.06 -28.67
CA PHE A 119 -16.19 10.70 -29.20
C PHE A 119 -17.67 10.24 -29.24
N ASP A 120 -18.56 11.12 -29.69
CA ASP A 120 -19.98 10.82 -29.98
C ASP A 120 -20.76 10.17 -28.83
N GLY A 121 -20.47 10.57 -27.59
CA GLY A 121 -21.14 10.07 -26.38
C GLY A 121 -20.56 8.77 -25.81
N ALA A 122 -19.39 8.32 -26.28
CA ALA A 122 -18.71 7.16 -25.72
C ALA A 122 -18.37 7.34 -24.23
N ASP A 123 -18.40 6.26 -23.47
CA ASP A 123 -18.04 6.23 -22.05
C ASP A 123 -16.56 5.82 -21.86
N PRO A 124 -15.69 6.71 -21.34
CA PRO A 124 -14.27 6.44 -21.20
C PRO A 124 -13.91 5.35 -20.17
N ASP A 125 -14.83 4.98 -19.26
CA ASP A 125 -14.57 3.94 -18.25
C ASP A 125 -14.88 2.53 -18.77
N THR A 126 -15.75 2.40 -19.76
CA THR A 126 -16.11 1.13 -20.41
C THR A 126 -15.38 0.91 -21.73
N ASP A 127 -14.85 1.97 -22.33
CA ASP A 127 -14.10 1.95 -23.56
C ASP A 127 -12.62 1.62 -23.34
N GLY A 128 -12.30 0.32 -23.27
CA GLY A 128 -10.93 -0.19 -23.05
C GLY A 128 -9.98 -0.08 -24.25
N GLY A 129 -10.40 0.56 -25.34
CA GLY A 129 -9.63 0.70 -26.58
C GLY A 129 -8.65 1.88 -26.56
N MET A 130 -7.59 1.78 -27.36
CA MET A 130 -6.85 2.98 -27.77
C MET A 130 -7.73 3.80 -28.71
N ARG A 131 -7.78 5.12 -28.49
CA ARG A 131 -8.51 6.06 -29.34
C ARG A 131 -7.53 6.96 -30.07
N GLY A 132 -7.90 7.33 -31.29
CA GLY A 132 -7.14 8.28 -32.07
C GLY A 132 -7.28 9.70 -31.53
N THR A 133 -6.57 10.61 -32.18
CA THR A 133 -6.56 12.03 -31.87
C THR A 133 -7.94 12.68 -32.09
N ALA A 134 -8.38 13.47 -31.11
CA ALA A 134 -9.54 14.36 -31.22
C ALA A 134 -9.15 15.77 -30.75
N LEU A 135 -9.86 16.80 -31.20
CA LEU A 135 -9.63 18.19 -30.78
C LEU A 135 -10.59 18.56 -29.65
N VAL A 136 -10.06 18.77 -28.45
CA VAL A 136 -10.85 19.16 -27.26
C VAL A 136 -10.25 20.43 -26.67
N GLY A 137 -11.08 21.47 -26.46
CA GLY A 137 -10.61 22.72 -25.86
C GLY A 137 -9.40 23.38 -26.56
N GLY A 138 -9.24 23.18 -27.87
CA GLY A 138 -8.12 23.70 -28.65
C GLY A 138 -6.82 22.88 -28.55
N LYS A 139 -6.86 21.68 -27.95
CA LYS A 139 -5.72 20.75 -27.83
C LYS A 139 -6.03 19.44 -28.53
N TYR A 140 -5.06 18.90 -29.26
CA TYR A 140 -5.14 17.56 -29.82
C TYR A 140 -4.84 16.53 -28.74
N LEU A 141 -5.76 15.58 -28.55
CA LEU A 141 -5.56 14.46 -27.64
C LEU A 141 -4.51 13.49 -28.21
N PRO A 142 -3.61 12.97 -27.38
CA PRO A 142 -2.63 11.98 -27.83
C PRO A 142 -3.31 10.64 -28.16
N ASP A 143 -2.74 9.90 -29.11
CA ASP A 143 -3.18 8.53 -29.42
C ASP A 143 -2.83 7.60 -28.26
N THR A 144 -3.82 7.29 -27.42
CA THR A 144 -3.64 6.47 -26.20
C THR A 144 -5.00 5.94 -25.72
N TRP A 145 -5.00 5.19 -24.62
CA TRP A 145 -6.23 4.67 -24.01
C TRP A 145 -7.10 5.80 -23.46
N ALA A 146 -8.43 5.61 -23.52
CA ALA A 146 -9.42 6.60 -23.09
C ALA A 146 -9.15 7.21 -21.69
N PRO A 147 -8.78 6.44 -20.65
CA PRO A 147 -8.46 7.03 -19.34
C PRO A 147 -7.26 8.00 -19.36
N ASN A 148 -6.26 7.74 -20.20
CA ASN A 148 -5.10 8.62 -20.35
C ASN A 148 -5.47 9.91 -21.11
N GLN A 149 -6.33 9.82 -22.12
CA GLN A 149 -6.87 10.99 -22.80
C GLN A 149 -7.75 11.84 -21.87
N VAL A 150 -8.55 11.22 -21.00
CA VAL A 150 -9.31 11.93 -19.95
C VAL A 150 -8.36 12.65 -18.98
N ARG A 151 -7.29 11.99 -18.52
CA ARG A 151 -6.26 12.63 -17.69
C ARG A 151 -5.58 13.80 -18.40
N PHE A 152 -5.33 13.69 -19.70
CA PHE A 152 -4.79 14.77 -20.51
C PHE A 152 -5.75 15.97 -20.56
N ILE A 153 -7.04 15.75 -20.76
CA ILE A 153 -8.07 16.81 -20.72
C ILE A 153 -8.14 17.47 -19.34
N ALA A 154 -8.11 16.67 -18.26
CA ALA A 154 -8.08 17.18 -16.89
C ALA A 154 -6.87 18.10 -16.66
N GLN A 155 -5.69 17.66 -17.10
CA GLN A 155 -4.43 18.37 -16.92
C GLN A 155 -4.33 19.67 -17.73
N GLU A 156 -4.65 19.60 -19.02
CA GLU A 156 -4.34 20.67 -19.99
C GLU A 156 -5.49 21.67 -20.18
N ILE A 157 -6.72 21.29 -19.84
CA ILE A 157 -7.93 22.08 -20.16
C ILE A 157 -8.71 22.43 -18.90
N VAL A 158 -9.22 21.43 -18.19
CA VAL A 158 -10.18 21.64 -17.09
C VAL A 158 -9.52 22.30 -15.89
N ALA A 159 -8.43 21.71 -15.39
CA ALA A 159 -7.80 22.20 -14.17
C ALA A 159 -7.16 23.60 -14.34
N PRO A 160 -6.48 23.94 -15.45
CA PRO A 160 -6.00 25.31 -15.69
C PRO A 160 -7.13 26.35 -15.78
N LYS A 161 -8.25 26.00 -16.42
CA LYS A 161 -9.43 26.87 -16.51
C LYS A 161 -10.01 27.15 -15.12
N ARG A 162 -10.22 26.10 -14.32
CA ARG A 162 -10.71 26.23 -12.94
C ARG A 162 -9.74 26.99 -12.04
N TRP A 163 -8.44 26.75 -12.19
CA TRP A 163 -7.41 27.47 -11.42
C TRP A 163 -7.40 28.96 -11.73
N LYS A 164 -7.43 29.36 -13.01
CA LYS A 164 -7.52 30.79 -13.40
C LYS A 164 -8.76 31.48 -12.82
N ALA A 165 -9.91 30.78 -12.81
CA ALA A 165 -11.12 31.30 -12.20
C ALA A 165 -10.97 31.46 -10.67
N ALA A 166 -10.35 30.49 -9.99
CA ALA A 166 -10.07 30.55 -8.56
C ALA A 166 -9.09 31.68 -8.21
N GLU A 167 -8.04 31.90 -9.01
CA GLU A 167 -7.10 33.01 -8.82
C GLU A 167 -7.76 34.38 -8.99
N ALA A 168 -8.66 34.53 -9.96
CA ALA A 168 -9.44 35.75 -10.14
C ALA A 168 -10.39 36.01 -8.96
N ALA A 169 -11.05 34.96 -8.44
CA ALA A 169 -11.92 35.04 -7.27
C ALA A 169 -11.16 35.36 -5.97
N ALA A 170 -9.95 34.80 -5.82
CA ALA A 170 -9.08 35.06 -4.66
C ALA A 170 -8.56 36.51 -4.64
N LYS A 171 -8.17 37.06 -5.80
CA LYS A 171 -7.75 38.47 -5.93
C LYS A 171 -8.90 39.44 -5.60
N THR A 172 -10.13 39.07 -5.93
CA THR A 172 -11.33 39.86 -5.62
C THR A 172 -11.67 39.81 -4.12
N SER A 173 -11.56 38.62 -3.50
CA SER A 173 -11.80 38.43 -2.06
C SER A 173 -10.73 39.10 -1.17
N ALA A 174 -9.46 39.08 -1.57
CA ALA A 174 -8.35 39.71 -0.83
C ALA A 174 -8.49 41.24 -0.70
N LYS A 175 -9.22 41.88 -1.62
CA LYS A 175 -9.52 43.33 -1.58
C LYS A 175 -10.61 43.68 -0.55
N THR A 176 -11.39 42.70 -0.10
CA THR A 176 -12.57 42.89 0.78
C THR A 176 -12.27 42.55 2.26
N ALA A 177 -11.18 41.85 2.55
CA ALA A 177 -10.91 41.25 3.87
C ALA A 177 -9.94 42.03 4.79
N ALA A 178 -10.01 43.37 4.82
CA ALA A 178 -9.24 44.20 5.76
C ALA A 178 -10.07 44.62 7.00
N LYS A 179 -10.34 43.69 7.94
CA LYS A 179 -10.65 43.93 9.37
C LYS A 179 -10.56 42.63 10.19
N PRO A 180 -10.32 42.66 11.52
CA PRO A 180 -9.49 41.67 12.18
C PRO A 180 -10.25 40.40 12.59
N ARG A 181 -9.50 39.28 12.58
CA ARG A 181 -9.96 37.95 12.96
C ARG A 181 -10.14 37.85 14.48
N ARG A 182 -11.34 37.44 14.87
CA ARG A 182 -11.75 37.10 16.24
C ARG A 182 -11.12 35.76 16.67
N LYS A 183 -10.68 35.70 17.93
CA LYS A 183 -10.03 34.56 18.61
C LYS A 183 -11.04 33.45 19.01
N THR A 184 -10.42 32.33 19.41
CA THR A 184 -10.82 31.22 20.31
C THR A 184 -11.69 30.09 19.76
N SER A 185 -11.05 28.94 19.58
CA SER A 185 -11.62 27.60 19.80
C SER A 185 -11.62 27.31 21.31
N ALA A 186 -12.76 26.87 21.83
CA ALA A 186 -12.93 26.47 23.23
C ALA A 186 -12.37 25.05 23.47
N GLU A 187 -11.74 24.89 24.62
CA GLU A 187 -11.32 23.64 25.25
C GLU A 187 -12.56 22.91 25.77
N ALA A 188 -12.72 21.60 25.50
CA ALA A 188 -13.86 20.81 25.95
C ALA A 188 -13.54 20.07 27.25
N ASP A 189 -14.43 20.21 28.23
CA ASP A 189 -14.41 19.59 29.56
C ASP A 189 -14.95 18.14 29.50
N PRO A 190 -14.19 17.11 29.94
CA PRO A 190 -14.58 15.70 29.86
C PRO A 190 -15.71 15.28 30.83
N ALA A 191 -16.23 16.18 31.68
CA ALA A 191 -17.36 15.89 32.56
C ALA A 191 -18.75 16.13 31.93
N ALA A 192 -18.82 16.78 30.77
CA ALA A 192 -20.05 16.96 30.02
C ALA A 192 -20.23 15.76 29.07
N GLY A 193 -21.24 14.93 29.29
CA GLY A 193 -21.52 13.75 28.46
C GLY A 193 -21.76 14.07 26.97
N ILE A 194 -22.12 13.05 26.19
CA ILE A 194 -22.35 13.20 24.75
C ILE A 194 -23.65 13.96 24.52
N GLU A 195 -23.60 14.98 23.68
CA GLU A 195 -24.77 15.77 23.28
C GLU A 195 -25.13 15.42 21.84
N VAL A 196 -26.34 14.93 21.61
CA VAL A 196 -26.87 14.60 20.27
C VAL A 196 -28.00 15.57 19.94
N THR A 197 -27.81 16.42 18.93
CA THR A 197 -28.76 17.47 18.57
C THR A 197 -29.15 17.39 17.10
N TYR A 198 -30.32 17.93 16.79
CA TYR A 198 -30.77 18.16 15.42
C TYR A 198 -30.91 19.66 15.15
N THR A 199 -30.36 20.12 14.03
CA THR A 199 -30.72 21.43 13.46
C THR A 199 -31.05 21.29 11.98
N PRO A 200 -31.98 22.08 11.42
CA PRO A 200 -32.31 22.01 9.99
C PRO A 200 -31.09 22.23 9.07
N GLU A 201 -30.13 23.04 9.51
CA GLU A 201 -28.93 23.41 8.75
C GLU A 201 -27.81 22.37 8.85
N ALA A 202 -27.60 21.76 10.02
CA ALA A 202 -26.51 20.79 10.23
C ALA A 202 -26.97 19.33 10.15
N GLY A 203 -28.28 19.07 10.20
CA GLY A 203 -28.83 17.73 10.41
C GLY A 203 -28.60 17.25 11.85
N VAL A 204 -28.54 15.93 12.05
CA VAL A 204 -28.18 15.32 13.34
C VAL A 204 -26.67 15.38 13.54
N THR A 205 -26.23 15.92 14.67
CA THR A 205 -24.83 15.98 15.10
C THR A 205 -24.64 15.46 16.53
N ALA A 206 -23.49 14.83 16.81
CA ALA A 206 -23.11 14.45 18.17
C ALA A 206 -21.75 15.06 18.57
N THR A 207 -21.76 15.81 19.67
CA THR A 207 -20.63 16.54 20.26
C THR A 207 -20.31 16.02 21.67
N GLY A 208 -19.16 16.40 22.24
CA GLY A 208 -18.71 15.87 23.54
C GLY A 208 -18.04 14.48 23.47
N THR A 209 -17.71 14.02 22.26
CA THR A 209 -17.05 12.73 21.98
C THR A 209 -15.92 12.94 20.96
N THR A 210 -14.92 12.06 20.97
CA THR A 210 -13.79 12.04 20.05
C THR A 210 -13.78 10.78 19.19
N PHE A 211 -13.04 10.81 18.09
CA PHE A 211 -12.94 9.68 17.15
C PHE A 211 -12.43 8.35 17.76
N GLY A 212 -11.79 8.40 18.94
CA GLY A 212 -11.14 7.25 19.58
C GLY A 212 -11.67 6.91 20.97
N ASP A 213 -12.78 7.49 21.40
CA ASP A 213 -13.40 7.13 22.68
C ASP A 213 -14.34 5.91 22.56
N GLY A 214 -14.90 5.48 23.69
CA GLY A 214 -15.82 4.34 23.75
C GLY A 214 -17.15 4.53 23.01
N ALA A 215 -17.49 5.76 22.58
CA ALA A 215 -18.72 6.03 21.83
C ALA A 215 -18.55 5.90 20.32
N ALA A 216 -17.30 6.05 19.82
CA ALA A 216 -16.98 5.95 18.40
C ALA A 216 -17.45 4.64 17.72
N PRO A 217 -17.35 3.45 18.35
CA PRO A 217 -17.86 2.22 17.75
C PRO A 217 -19.39 2.22 17.60
N VAL A 218 -20.11 2.69 18.63
CA VAL A 218 -21.58 2.71 18.66
C VAL A 218 -22.12 3.69 17.61
N LEU A 219 -21.58 4.90 17.55
CA LEU A 219 -21.99 5.93 16.60
C LEU A 219 -21.81 5.48 15.14
N ARG A 220 -20.70 4.80 14.82
CA ARG A 220 -20.47 4.27 13.46
C ARG A 220 -21.44 3.17 13.06
N THR A 221 -21.74 2.24 13.98
CA THR A 221 -22.70 1.16 13.73
C THR A 221 -24.07 1.73 13.36
N HIS A 222 -24.43 2.88 13.94
CA HIS A 222 -25.70 3.55 13.68
C HIS A 222 -25.59 4.73 12.69
N GLY A 223 -24.64 4.67 11.75
CA GLY A 223 -24.63 5.55 10.57
C GLY A 223 -24.09 6.97 10.79
N PHE A 224 -23.42 7.24 11.90
CA PHE A 224 -22.72 8.51 12.10
C PHE A 224 -21.35 8.51 11.42
N ASP A 225 -21.09 9.58 10.68
CA ASP A 225 -19.81 9.90 10.06
C ASP A 225 -19.02 10.90 10.93
N TRP A 226 -17.69 10.76 10.97
CA TRP A 226 -16.83 11.71 11.67
C TRP A 226 -16.41 12.88 10.78
N SER A 227 -16.69 14.11 11.22
CA SER A 227 -16.20 15.33 10.56
C SER A 227 -14.84 15.74 11.12
N ARG A 228 -13.75 15.44 10.40
CA ARG A 228 -12.39 15.89 10.80
C ARG A 228 -12.25 17.42 10.85
N LYS A 229 -13.09 18.15 10.11
CA LYS A 229 -13.05 19.61 10.03
C LYS A 229 -13.80 20.27 11.20
N ALA A 230 -14.94 19.70 11.61
CA ALA A 230 -15.80 20.24 12.66
C ALA A 230 -15.58 19.57 14.03
N ALA A 231 -14.83 18.47 14.07
CA ALA A 231 -14.53 17.68 15.26
C ALA A 231 -15.78 17.16 16.00
N HIS A 232 -16.80 16.74 15.24
CA HIS A 232 -18.01 16.10 15.75
C HIS A 232 -18.46 14.96 14.83
N TRP A 233 -19.40 14.16 15.32
CA TRP A 233 -20.10 13.17 14.51
C TRP A 233 -21.35 13.76 13.87
N TYR A 234 -21.75 13.27 12.70
CA TYR A 234 -22.97 13.72 12.01
C TYR A 234 -23.60 12.60 11.20
N VAL A 235 -24.91 12.67 10.93
CA VAL A 235 -25.62 11.72 10.06
C VAL A 235 -25.91 12.37 8.72
N LYS A 236 -25.36 11.81 7.63
CA LYS A 236 -25.59 12.33 6.27
C LYS A 236 -27.06 12.27 5.87
N GLY A 237 -27.50 13.26 5.10
CA GLY A 237 -28.86 13.30 4.55
C GLY A 237 -29.94 13.80 5.51
N THR A 238 -29.61 14.17 6.75
CA THR A 238 -30.58 14.64 7.75
C THR A 238 -30.84 16.17 7.71
N GLN A 239 -30.18 16.90 6.80
CA GLN A 239 -30.37 18.35 6.65
C GLN A 239 -31.74 18.65 6.02
N GLY A 240 -32.55 19.48 6.67
CA GLY A 240 -33.90 19.85 6.21
C GLY A 240 -34.96 18.74 6.27
N GLU A 241 -34.59 17.52 6.68
CA GLU A 241 -35.49 16.37 6.78
C GLU A 241 -35.81 16.08 8.25
N GLN A 242 -37.06 16.28 8.66
CA GLN A 242 -37.53 16.04 10.03
C GLN A 242 -38.07 14.61 10.25
N SER A 243 -38.11 13.79 9.20
CA SER A 243 -38.61 12.41 9.24
C SER A 243 -37.87 11.58 8.19
N GLY A 244 -37.08 10.59 8.60
CA GLY A 244 -36.31 9.76 7.68
C GLY A 244 -35.41 8.75 8.39
N ALA A 245 -34.78 7.85 7.61
CA ALA A 245 -33.94 6.78 8.13
C ALA A 245 -32.76 7.28 8.98
N GLY A 246 -32.23 8.48 8.69
CA GLY A 246 -31.17 9.10 9.46
C GLY A 246 -31.61 9.56 10.86
N LEU A 247 -32.85 10.00 11.04
CA LEU A 247 -33.40 10.35 12.35
C LEU A 247 -33.69 9.10 13.18
N LEU A 248 -34.20 8.04 12.55
CA LEU A 248 -34.36 6.74 13.20
C LEU A 248 -33.02 6.19 13.71
N ALA A 249 -31.98 6.23 12.87
CA ALA A 249 -30.63 5.81 13.22
C ALA A 249 -30.05 6.62 14.41
N ALA A 250 -30.34 7.92 14.47
CA ALA A 250 -29.96 8.79 15.58
C ALA A 250 -30.62 8.38 16.91
N HIS A 251 -31.93 8.12 16.90
CA HIS A 251 -32.65 7.65 18.09
C HIS A 251 -32.15 6.27 18.55
N THR A 252 -31.87 5.34 17.62
CA THR A 252 -31.28 4.04 17.95
C THR A 252 -29.88 4.17 18.54
N ALA A 253 -29.05 5.08 18.01
CA ALA A 253 -27.71 5.35 18.54
C ALA A 253 -27.77 5.89 19.98
N VAL A 254 -28.68 6.82 20.26
CA VAL A 254 -28.89 7.37 21.62
C VAL A 254 -29.28 6.26 22.60
N GLN A 255 -30.17 5.34 22.20
CA GLN A 255 -30.51 4.19 23.04
C GLN A 255 -29.31 3.26 23.26
N ALA A 256 -28.57 2.90 22.21
CA ALA A 256 -27.40 2.04 22.31
C ALA A 256 -26.30 2.63 23.22
N LEU A 257 -26.06 3.94 23.14
CA LEU A 257 -25.11 4.65 24.00
C LEU A 257 -25.56 4.63 25.48
N ARG A 258 -26.85 4.82 25.76
CA ARG A 258 -27.40 4.72 27.12
C ARG A 258 -27.29 3.30 27.68
N THR A 259 -27.56 2.28 26.86
CA THR A 259 -27.36 0.87 27.24
C THR A 259 -25.89 0.54 27.52
N ALA A 260 -24.96 1.20 26.84
CA ALA A 260 -23.52 1.13 27.13
C ALA A 260 -23.08 1.96 28.36
N ALA A 261 -24.03 2.46 29.17
CA ALA A 261 -23.80 3.29 30.35
C ALA A 261 -23.03 4.61 30.07
N ILE A 262 -23.14 5.13 28.85
CA ILE A 262 -22.57 6.44 28.47
C ILE A 262 -23.63 7.51 28.73
N THR A 263 -23.25 8.60 29.41
CA THR A 263 -24.14 9.75 29.64
C THR A 263 -24.42 10.45 28.32
N VAL A 264 -25.69 10.45 27.88
CA VAL A 264 -26.14 11.08 26.64
C VAL A 264 -27.33 12.00 26.87
N THR A 265 -27.16 13.27 26.50
CA THR A 265 -28.24 14.26 26.37
C THR A 265 -28.64 14.32 24.90
N ALA A 266 -29.93 14.18 24.59
CA ALA A 266 -30.40 14.17 23.21
C ALA A 266 -31.58 15.15 23.03
N ASP A 267 -31.46 16.03 22.04
CA ASP A 267 -32.51 16.95 21.57
C ASP A 267 -32.77 16.66 20.09
N LEU A 268 -33.65 15.68 19.85
CA LEU A 268 -34.00 15.17 18.52
C LEU A 268 -35.51 15.30 18.31
N PRO A 269 -35.97 15.58 17.07
CA PRO A 269 -37.39 15.57 16.72
C PRO A 269 -38.05 14.24 17.08
N GLU A 270 -39.31 14.30 17.53
CA GLU A 270 -40.10 13.10 17.87
C GLU A 270 -40.34 12.23 16.62
N LEU A 271 -40.15 10.91 16.77
CA LEU A 271 -40.50 9.95 15.72
C LEU A 271 -42.03 9.80 15.65
N SER A 272 -42.55 9.55 14.44
CA SER A 272 -43.97 9.23 14.26
C SER A 272 -44.36 8.01 15.11
N ALA A 273 -45.54 8.04 15.74
CA ALA A 273 -46.03 7.00 16.66
C ALA A 273 -46.05 5.58 16.04
N ASP A 274 -46.08 5.47 14.71
CA ASP A 274 -46.03 4.20 13.97
C ASP A 274 -44.59 3.65 13.76
N THR A 275 -43.57 4.39 14.18
CA THR A 275 -42.15 4.02 14.00
C THR A 275 -41.67 3.22 15.21
N ALA A 276 -41.71 1.88 15.12
CA ALA A 276 -41.13 1.02 16.14
C ALA A 276 -39.59 1.12 16.13
N LEU A 277 -39.00 1.59 17.23
CA LEU A 277 -37.56 1.47 17.44
C LEU A 277 -37.20 -0.01 17.57
N PRO A 278 -36.18 -0.51 16.84
CA PRO A 278 -35.72 -1.89 17.00
C PRO A 278 -35.29 -2.07 18.45
N THR A 279 -35.96 -2.98 19.16
CA THR A 279 -35.58 -3.37 20.51
C THR A 279 -34.24 -4.09 20.39
N THR A 280 -33.17 -3.44 20.84
CA THR A 280 -31.86 -4.06 21.01
C THR A 280 -31.95 -5.04 22.18
N GLN A 281 -32.59 -6.19 21.95
CA GLN A 281 -32.17 -7.39 22.66
C GLN A 281 -30.71 -7.63 22.25
N PRO A 282 -29.78 -7.81 23.21
CA PRO A 282 -28.45 -8.27 22.86
C PRO A 282 -28.63 -9.54 22.04
N ALA A 283 -28.08 -9.55 20.83
CA ALA A 283 -28.02 -10.75 20.02
C ALA A 283 -27.51 -11.88 20.94
N PRO A 284 -28.16 -13.06 20.97
CA PRO A 284 -27.60 -14.18 21.68
C PRO A 284 -26.16 -14.30 21.21
N GLN A 285 -25.22 -14.22 22.15
CA GLN A 285 -23.84 -14.56 21.87
C GLN A 285 -23.92 -15.92 21.20
N ALA A 286 -23.42 -16.00 19.96
CA ALA A 286 -23.33 -17.28 19.29
C ALA A 286 -22.58 -18.19 20.26
N GLU A 287 -23.29 -19.16 20.84
CA GLU A 287 -22.68 -20.15 21.71
C GLU A 287 -21.51 -20.71 20.90
N ASP A 288 -20.31 -20.62 21.47
CA ASP A 288 -19.11 -21.21 20.90
C ASP A 288 -19.35 -22.72 20.81
N VAL A 289 -19.92 -23.19 19.71
CA VAL A 289 -19.96 -24.62 19.42
C VAL A 289 -18.54 -24.98 18.97
N GLU A 290 -17.72 -25.37 19.95
CA GLU A 290 -16.34 -25.85 19.78
C GLU A 290 -16.27 -27.18 19.00
N GLU A 291 -17.41 -27.78 18.65
CA GLU A 291 -17.51 -29.01 17.88
C GLU A 291 -17.80 -28.72 16.40
N ASP A 292 -17.31 -29.60 15.52
CA ASP A 292 -17.52 -29.56 14.07
C ASP A 292 -18.98 -29.93 13.68
N ASP A 293 -19.92 -29.71 14.60
CA ASP A 293 -21.27 -30.29 14.61
C ASP A 293 -22.24 -29.40 13.84
N VAL A 294 -22.05 -29.39 12.52
CA VAL A 294 -23.10 -28.94 11.62
C VAL A 294 -24.22 -29.99 11.69
N PRO A 295 -25.46 -29.64 12.06
CA PRO A 295 -26.54 -30.61 12.11
C PRO A 295 -26.65 -31.36 10.78
N GLU A 296 -26.76 -32.69 10.81
CA GLU A 296 -26.73 -33.53 9.59
C GLU A 296 -27.77 -33.08 8.53
N ASP A 297 -28.89 -32.53 8.99
CA ASP A 297 -29.99 -32.02 8.15
C ASP A 297 -29.93 -30.50 7.89
N PHE A 298 -28.82 -29.82 8.21
CA PHE A 298 -28.73 -28.37 8.04
C PHE A 298 -28.71 -27.96 6.55
N ALA A 299 -29.84 -27.47 6.08
CA ALA A 299 -29.99 -26.89 4.75
C ALA A 299 -29.71 -25.38 4.78
N GLY A 300 -28.44 -24.98 4.61
CA GLY A 300 -28.05 -23.57 4.60
C GLY A 300 -26.59 -23.30 4.24
N ILE A 301 -26.16 -22.06 4.45
CA ILE A 301 -24.78 -21.62 4.25
C ILE A 301 -23.97 -21.96 5.50
N VAL A 302 -22.85 -22.67 5.33
CA VAL A 302 -21.93 -23.00 6.43
C VAL A 302 -20.68 -22.13 6.31
N LEU A 303 -20.43 -21.31 7.32
CA LEU A 303 -19.21 -20.52 7.46
C LEU A 303 -18.23 -21.28 8.34
N ARG A 304 -17.26 -21.97 7.72
CA ARG A 304 -16.28 -22.80 8.43
C ARG A 304 -14.94 -22.08 8.51
N HIS A 305 -14.34 -22.04 9.69
CA HIS A 305 -12.96 -21.62 9.88
C HIS A 305 -12.15 -22.71 10.57
N THR A 306 -11.02 -23.07 9.98
CA THR A 306 -9.94 -23.77 10.68
C THR A 306 -8.63 -23.03 10.45
N ARG A 307 -7.66 -23.16 11.37
CA ARG A 307 -6.31 -22.61 11.15
C ARG A 307 -5.67 -23.21 9.91
N ALA A 308 -5.77 -24.52 9.74
CA ALA A 308 -5.18 -25.23 8.61
C ALA A 308 -5.84 -24.88 7.25
N GLY A 309 -7.16 -24.69 7.22
CA GLY A 309 -7.96 -24.49 6.00
C GLY A 309 -8.29 -23.02 5.68
N GLY A 310 -8.22 -22.13 6.68
CA GLY A 310 -8.72 -20.77 6.61
C GLY A 310 -10.24 -20.69 6.72
N THR A 311 -10.81 -19.58 6.28
CA THR A 311 -12.25 -19.31 6.32
C THR A 311 -12.90 -19.63 4.98
N LEU A 312 -13.87 -20.53 5.01
CA LEU A 312 -14.64 -21.02 3.88
C LEU A 312 -16.14 -20.76 4.09
N ALA A 313 -16.86 -20.54 3.00
CA ALA A 313 -18.31 -20.46 2.98
C ALA A 313 -18.88 -21.43 1.94
N GLU A 314 -19.56 -22.45 2.45
CA GLU A 314 -20.11 -23.60 1.73
C GLU A 314 -21.65 -23.53 1.71
N GLY A 315 -22.29 -24.33 0.87
CA GLY A 315 -23.77 -24.38 0.79
C GLY A 315 -24.43 -23.25 -0.02
N THR A 316 -23.64 -22.41 -0.71
CA THR A 316 -24.19 -21.37 -1.60
C THR A 316 -24.58 -21.93 -2.97
N ALA A 317 -25.64 -21.42 -3.57
CA ALA A 317 -26.09 -21.76 -4.92
C ALA A 317 -25.96 -20.59 -5.91
N ARG A 318 -25.79 -20.89 -7.20
CA ARG A 318 -25.70 -19.84 -8.22
C ARG A 318 -27.05 -19.11 -8.33
N GLY A 319 -27.05 -17.81 -8.03
CA GLY A 319 -28.24 -16.97 -8.14
C GLY A 319 -29.08 -16.87 -6.86
N ASP A 320 -28.62 -17.46 -5.76
CA ASP A 320 -29.30 -17.40 -4.45
C ASP A 320 -29.24 -16.02 -3.75
N GLY A 321 -28.44 -15.07 -4.27
CA GLY A 321 -28.25 -13.74 -3.67
C GLY A 321 -27.04 -13.62 -2.74
N SER A 322 -26.51 -14.74 -2.22
CA SER A 322 -25.39 -14.78 -1.26
C SER A 322 -24.08 -14.18 -1.83
N ALA A 323 -23.87 -14.35 -3.14
CA ALA A 323 -22.65 -13.95 -3.84
C ALA A 323 -22.33 -12.44 -3.70
N LYS A 324 -23.34 -11.56 -3.67
CA LYS A 324 -23.12 -10.11 -3.53
C LYS A 324 -22.62 -9.77 -2.13
N ILE A 325 -23.18 -10.42 -1.11
CA ILE A 325 -22.84 -10.24 0.31
C ILE A 325 -21.42 -10.74 0.57
N LEU A 326 -21.10 -11.94 0.09
CA LEU A 326 -19.78 -12.55 0.21
C LEU A 326 -18.69 -11.70 -0.47
N LYS A 327 -18.93 -11.23 -1.70
CA LYS A 327 -17.99 -10.34 -2.40
C LYS A 327 -17.76 -9.03 -1.65
N GLY A 328 -18.82 -8.45 -1.07
CA GLY A 328 -18.76 -7.24 -0.25
C GLY A 328 -17.82 -7.38 0.95
N ARG A 329 -17.70 -8.60 1.49
CA ARG A 329 -16.80 -8.95 2.60
C ARG A 329 -15.51 -9.65 2.14
N ARG A 330 -15.08 -9.37 0.91
CA ARG A 330 -13.80 -9.82 0.30
C ARG A 330 -13.68 -11.32 0.04
N PHE A 331 -14.73 -12.11 0.21
CA PHE A 331 -14.69 -13.52 -0.19
C PHE A 331 -14.51 -13.64 -1.71
N ARG A 332 -13.90 -14.74 -2.12
CA ARG A 332 -13.64 -15.09 -3.52
C ARG A 332 -14.12 -16.52 -3.77
N TRP A 333 -14.73 -16.73 -4.93
CA TRP A 333 -15.12 -18.07 -5.36
C TRP A 333 -13.88 -18.83 -5.83
N SER A 334 -13.66 -20.04 -5.30
CA SER A 334 -12.62 -20.94 -5.79
C SER A 334 -13.27 -22.09 -6.57
N ARG A 335 -12.90 -22.22 -7.85
CA ARG A 335 -13.30 -23.40 -8.64
C ARG A 335 -12.66 -24.69 -8.15
N ASN A 336 -11.51 -24.61 -7.48
CA ASN A 336 -10.79 -25.78 -6.97
C ASN A 336 -11.39 -26.29 -5.66
N LEU A 337 -11.87 -25.39 -4.80
CA LEU A 337 -12.50 -25.75 -3.52
C LEU A 337 -14.00 -26.01 -3.67
N GLY A 338 -14.62 -25.53 -4.76
CA GLY A 338 -16.07 -25.62 -4.93
C GLY A 338 -16.87 -24.73 -3.97
N CYS A 339 -16.21 -23.80 -3.28
CA CYS A 339 -16.82 -22.92 -2.29
C CYS A 339 -16.20 -21.51 -2.32
N TRP A 340 -16.78 -20.60 -1.54
CA TRP A 340 -16.21 -19.27 -1.32
C TRP A 340 -15.15 -19.34 -0.22
N TYR A 341 -14.09 -18.54 -0.33
CA TYR A 341 -13.04 -18.46 0.69
C TYR A 341 -12.63 -17.02 0.97
N LEU A 342 -12.17 -16.74 2.18
CA LEU A 342 -11.56 -15.48 2.57
C LEU A 342 -10.05 -15.52 2.29
N PRO A 343 -9.51 -14.71 1.38
CA PRO A 343 -8.07 -14.67 1.11
C PRO A 343 -7.26 -14.32 2.37
N HIS A 344 -6.07 -14.91 2.51
CA HIS A 344 -5.13 -14.69 3.63
C HIS A 344 -5.65 -15.04 5.03
N SER A 345 -6.68 -15.89 5.12
CA SER A 345 -7.20 -16.38 6.41
C SER A 345 -6.58 -17.70 6.87
N ARG A 346 -5.96 -18.46 5.96
CA ARG A 346 -5.28 -19.71 6.28
C ARG A 346 -4.03 -19.47 7.12
N ASP A 347 -3.75 -20.38 8.04
CA ASP A 347 -2.68 -20.35 9.04
C ASP A 347 -2.79 -19.14 10.00
N ARG A 348 -4.02 -18.65 10.24
CA ARG A 348 -4.33 -17.49 11.10
C ARG A 348 -5.61 -17.70 11.89
N ALA A 349 -5.77 -16.93 12.96
CA ALA A 349 -6.97 -16.90 13.78
C ALA A 349 -8.20 -16.56 12.95
N ALA A 350 -9.35 -17.10 13.37
CA ALA A 350 -10.63 -16.67 12.84
C ALA A 350 -10.78 -15.16 13.02
N ASP A 351 -11.06 -14.46 11.91
CA ASP A 351 -11.56 -13.10 11.98
C ASP A 351 -13.04 -13.15 12.38
N ARG A 352 -13.26 -13.41 13.68
CA ARG A 352 -14.59 -13.57 14.28
C ARG A 352 -15.48 -12.35 14.02
N PHE A 353 -14.90 -11.16 13.99
CA PHE A 353 -15.65 -9.94 13.67
C PHE A 353 -16.20 -9.98 12.24
N THR A 354 -15.35 -10.24 11.26
CA THR A 354 -15.79 -10.33 9.85
C THR A 354 -16.76 -11.49 9.64
N LEU A 355 -16.54 -12.63 10.30
CA LEU A 355 -17.41 -13.81 10.25
C LEU A 355 -18.80 -13.53 10.81
N ASN A 356 -18.88 -12.96 12.01
CA ASN A 356 -20.15 -12.66 12.67
C ASN A 356 -20.97 -11.65 11.86
N ALA A 357 -20.31 -10.59 11.37
CA ALA A 357 -20.98 -9.60 10.54
C ALA A 357 -21.40 -10.17 9.17
N LEU A 358 -20.65 -11.12 8.60
CA LEU A 358 -21.06 -11.85 7.39
C LEU A 358 -22.29 -12.72 7.66
N ALA A 359 -22.30 -13.46 8.76
CA ALA A 359 -23.41 -14.31 9.12
C ALA A 359 -24.69 -13.51 9.34
N GLU A 360 -24.60 -12.38 10.04
CA GLU A 360 -25.71 -11.44 10.22
C GLU A 360 -26.26 -10.95 8.87
N ALA A 361 -25.41 -10.43 7.99
CA ALA A 361 -25.83 -9.94 6.68
C ALA A 361 -26.46 -11.04 5.79
N LEU A 362 -25.99 -12.28 5.90
CA LEU A 362 -26.56 -13.42 5.18
C LEU A 362 -27.93 -13.82 5.78
N ARG A 363 -28.08 -13.80 7.11
CA ARG A 363 -29.36 -14.07 7.78
C ARG A 363 -30.40 -13.01 7.49
N GLU A 364 -30.02 -11.74 7.48
CA GLU A 364 -30.88 -10.62 7.06
C GLU A 364 -31.38 -10.77 5.62
N ALA A 365 -30.56 -11.37 4.75
CA ALA A 365 -30.94 -11.69 3.38
C ALA A 365 -31.79 -12.97 3.24
N GLY A 366 -32.18 -13.60 4.37
CA GLY A 366 -33.05 -14.77 4.41
C GLY A 366 -32.34 -16.12 4.29
N HIS A 367 -31.00 -16.15 4.39
CA HIS A 367 -30.25 -17.41 4.38
C HIS A 367 -30.17 -18.01 5.78
N ALA A 368 -30.38 -19.33 5.90
CA ALA A 368 -29.95 -20.06 7.09
C ALA A 368 -28.41 -20.10 7.11
N VAL A 369 -27.80 -19.70 8.24
CA VAL A 369 -26.33 -19.64 8.38
C VAL A 369 -25.87 -20.31 9.66
N HIS A 370 -24.96 -21.27 9.52
CA HIS A 370 -24.25 -21.93 10.61
C HIS A 370 -22.77 -21.52 10.58
N ILE A 371 -22.17 -21.27 11.74
CA ILE A 371 -20.75 -20.89 11.87
C ILE A 371 -20.04 -21.98 12.67
N THR A 372 -18.92 -22.46 12.15
CA THR A 372 -18.08 -23.45 12.84
C THR A 372 -16.65 -22.94 12.87
N VAL A 373 -16.07 -22.78 14.06
CA VAL A 373 -14.70 -22.27 14.24
C VAL A 373 -13.90 -23.27 15.05
N ARG A 374 -12.90 -23.89 14.40
CA ARG A 374 -11.99 -24.86 15.02
C ARG A 374 -10.56 -24.34 15.00
N GLU A 375 -10.15 -23.74 16.11
CA GLU A 375 -8.81 -23.16 16.30
C GLU A 375 -7.77 -24.24 16.65
N ASP A 376 -8.20 -25.40 17.12
CA ASP A 376 -7.40 -26.60 17.42
C ASP A 376 -6.89 -27.31 16.16
N VAL A 377 -7.63 -27.21 15.05
CA VAL A 377 -7.23 -27.76 13.74
C VAL A 377 -6.23 -26.83 13.07
N ALA A 378 -5.00 -26.86 13.57
CA ALA A 378 -3.85 -26.12 13.07
C ALA A 378 -2.79 -27.06 12.49
N ARG A 379 -1.92 -26.50 11.65
CA ARG A 379 -0.68 -27.13 11.21
C ARG A 379 0.47 -26.42 11.90
N SER A 380 1.57 -27.14 12.13
CA SER A 380 2.81 -26.53 12.61
C SER A 380 3.30 -25.45 11.65
N PHE A 381 4.09 -24.50 12.17
CA PHE A 381 4.70 -23.47 11.34
C PHE A 381 5.60 -24.08 10.25
N GLY A 382 6.34 -25.13 10.60
CA GLY A 382 7.20 -25.86 9.68
C GLY A 382 6.44 -26.52 8.53
N GLU A 383 5.34 -27.22 8.82
CA GLU A 383 4.46 -27.80 7.77
C GLU A 383 3.84 -26.72 6.89
N ALA A 384 3.44 -25.59 7.49
CA ALA A 384 2.88 -24.47 6.75
C ALA A 384 3.90 -23.87 5.78
N GLU A 385 5.16 -23.66 6.20
CA GLU A 385 6.26 -23.20 5.34
C GLU A 385 6.59 -24.21 4.23
N ALA A 386 6.68 -25.50 4.54
CA ALA A 386 6.89 -26.55 3.55
C ALA A 386 5.79 -26.58 2.46
N ASP A 387 4.52 -26.38 2.84
CA ASP A 387 3.42 -26.22 1.87
C ASP A 387 3.56 -24.95 1.02
N ARG A 388 4.15 -23.86 1.54
CA ARG A 388 4.41 -22.66 0.74
C ARG A 388 5.49 -22.91 -0.31
N GLU A 389 6.52 -23.65 0.08
CA GLU A 389 7.63 -24.08 -0.79
C GLU A 389 7.11 -25.01 -1.90
N GLN A 390 6.41 -26.09 -1.56
CA GLN A 390 5.83 -27.00 -2.54
C GLN A 390 4.92 -26.27 -3.54
N ARG A 391 4.05 -25.37 -3.06
CA ARG A 391 3.20 -24.58 -3.95
C ARG A 391 4.00 -23.64 -4.85
N ALA A 392 5.18 -23.19 -4.45
CA ALA A 392 6.07 -22.40 -5.29
C ALA A 392 6.70 -23.25 -6.38
N ASP A 393 7.12 -24.47 -6.06
CA ASP A 393 7.66 -25.44 -7.01
C ASP A 393 6.60 -25.85 -8.04
N ASP A 394 5.39 -26.20 -7.61
CA ASP A 394 4.25 -26.51 -8.49
C ASP A 394 3.90 -25.32 -9.43
N ARG A 395 4.12 -24.08 -8.96
CA ARG A 395 3.96 -22.88 -9.79
C ARG A 395 5.08 -22.78 -10.81
N ALA A 396 6.33 -22.99 -10.40
CA ALA A 396 7.50 -22.96 -11.27
C ALA A 396 7.37 -24.00 -12.40
N GLU A 397 7.04 -25.25 -12.08
CA GLU A 397 6.82 -26.32 -13.06
C GLU A 397 5.71 -25.97 -14.05
N ARG A 398 4.56 -25.52 -13.55
CA ARG A 398 3.43 -25.15 -14.41
C ARG A 398 3.75 -23.98 -15.33
N PHE A 399 4.51 -22.99 -14.86
CA PHE A 399 4.94 -21.88 -15.69
C PHE A 399 5.99 -22.30 -16.71
N SER A 400 6.93 -23.16 -16.33
CA SER A 400 7.91 -23.77 -17.24
C SER A 400 7.22 -24.52 -18.38
N TYR A 401 6.26 -25.38 -18.06
CA TYR A 401 5.45 -26.08 -19.07
C TYR A 401 4.73 -25.12 -20.04
N ARG A 402 4.20 -24.00 -19.53
CA ARG A 402 3.56 -22.98 -20.38
C ARG A 402 4.57 -22.26 -21.26
N ALA A 403 5.77 -21.98 -20.76
CA ALA A 403 6.86 -21.39 -21.51
C ALA A 403 7.28 -22.31 -22.66
N ASP A 404 7.49 -23.61 -22.39
CA ASP A 404 7.86 -24.60 -23.39
C ASP A 404 6.79 -24.77 -24.48
N ARG A 405 5.51 -24.81 -24.09
CA ARG A 405 4.39 -24.89 -25.04
C ARG A 405 4.34 -23.66 -25.95
N ALA A 406 4.53 -22.46 -25.40
CA ALA A 406 4.56 -21.22 -26.18
C ALA A 406 5.82 -21.16 -27.08
N ALA A 407 6.99 -21.56 -26.57
CA ALA A 407 8.22 -21.64 -27.36
C ALA A 407 8.10 -22.62 -28.52
N GLY A 408 7.45 -23.78 -28.30
CA GLY A 408 7.12 -24.74 -29.35
C GLY A 408 6.17 -24.15 -30.41
N ALA A 409 5.14 -23.43 -29.99
CA ALA A 409 4.20 -22.75 -30.89
C ALA A 409 4.90 -21.65 -31.72
N SER A 410 5.79 -20.87 -31.10
CA SER A 410 6.61 -19.86 -31.77
C SER A 410 7.51 -20.51 -32.83
N LYS A 411 8.29 -21.53 -32.46
CA LYS A 411 9.16 -22.28 -33.39
C LYS A 411 8.39 -22.85 -34.57
N ALA A 412 7.22 -23.44 -34.32
CA ALA A 412 6.36 -24.01 -35.36
C ALA A 412 5.84 -22.93 -36.33
N ALA A 413 5.37 -21.79 -35.82
CA ALA A 413 4.90 -20.68 -36.65
C ALA A 413 6.04 -20.09 -37.52
N LEU A 414 7.22 -19.87 -36.93
CA LEU A 414 8.38 -19.37 -37.66
C LEU A 414 8.90 -20.39 -38.69
N ALA A 415 8.85 -21.69 -38.39
CA ALA A 415 9.20 -22.75 -39.35
C ALA A 415 8.23 -22.78 -40.53
N GLU A 416 6.92 -22.61 -40.30
CA GLU A 416 5.93 -22.55 -41.37
C GLU A 416 6.11 -21.28 -42.23
N ALA A 417 6.37 -20.13 -41.63
CA ALA A 417 6.72 -18.90 -42.37
C ALA A 417 7.93 -19.12 -43.28
N ARG A 418 9.01 -19.76 -42.77
CA ARG A 418 10.19 -20.11 -43.56
C ARG A 418 9.89 -21.11 -44.68
N ARG A 419 9.04 -22.10 -44.43
CA ARG A 419 8.62 -23.11 -45.43
C ARG A 419 7.81 -22.50 -46.56
N ILE A 420 6.93 -21.54 -46.26
CA ILE A 420 6.18 -20.80 -47.30
C ILE A 420 7.13 -19.87 -48.06
N GLY A 421 8.01 -19.18 -47.33
CA GLY A 421 9.01 -18.27 -47.90
C GLY A 421 10.01 -18.96 -48.82
N SER A 422 10.44 -20.20 -48.53
CA SER A 422 11.38 -20.94 -49.38
C SER A 422 10.81 -21.32 -50.75
N ALA A 423 9.48 -21.31 -50.91
CA ALA A 423 8.82 -21.50 -52.19
C ALA A 423 8.75 -20.21 -53.04
N ILE A 424 9.15 -19.06 -52.48
CA ILE A 424 9.22 -17.77 -53.17
C ILE A 424 10.70 -17.45 -53.44
N PRO A 425 11.14 -17.41 -54.71
CA PRO A 425 12.47 -16.94 -55.07
C PRO A 425 12.79 -15.57 -54.44
N PHE A 426 13.96 -15.46 -53.83
CA PHE A 426 14.36 -14.24 -53.13
C PHE A 426 14.41 -13.05 -54.10
N GLY A 427 13.78 -11.94 -53.71
CA GLY A 427 13.72 -10.71 -54.52
C GLY A 427 12.69 -10.72 -55.66
N GLN A 428 11.85 -11.77 -55.80
CA GLN A 428 10.80 -11.78 -56.81
C GLN A 428 9.72 -10.72 -56.49
N PRO A 429 9.47 -9.73 -57.37
CA PRO A 429 8.39 -8.76 -57.16
C PRO A 429 7.02 -9.42 -57.34
N VAL A 430 5.99 -8.82 -56.73
CA VAL A 430 4.60 -9.20 -57.01
C VAL A 430 4.26 -8.75 -58.44
N LEU A 431 4.02 -9.72 -59.32
CA LEU A 431 3.65 -9.47 -60.71
C LEU A 431 2.18 -9.04 -60.79
N VAL A 432 1.95 -7.72 -60.81
CA VAL A 432 0.60 -7.14 -60.86
C VAL A 432 -0.07 -7.44 -62.21
N GLY A 433 -1.32 -7.92 -62.18
CA GLY A 433 -2.10 -8.31 -63.35
C GLY A 433 -1.81 -9.73 -63.87
N HIS A 434 -0.88 -10.47 -63.27
CA HIS A 434 -0.54 -11.83 -63.68
C HIS A 434 -1.40 -12.87 -62.93
N HIS A 435 -1.67 -14.03 -63.54
CA HIS A 435 -2.50 -15.09 -62.93
C HIS A 435 -1.94 -15.63 -61.58
N SER A 436 -0.65 -15.44 -61.32
CA SER A 436 0.01 -15.83 -60.06
C SER A 436 -0.08 -14.78 -58.95
N GLU A 437 -0.52 -13.55 -59.25
CA GLU A 437 -0.56 -12.41 -58.31
C GLU A 437 -1.30 -12.76 -57.01
N LYS A 438 -2.52 -13.30 -57.14
CA LYS A 438 -3.36 -13.69 -56.00
C LYS A 438 -2.68 -14.72 -55.09
N ARG A 439 -1.99 -15.69 -55.69
CA ARG A 439 -1.27 -16.73 -54.95
C ARG A 439 -0.05 -16.14 -54.23
N HIS A 440 0.68 -15.24 -54.89
CA HIS A 440 1.84 -14.57 -54.30
C HIS A 440 1.42 -13.71 -53.10
N ARG A 441 0.42 -12.84 -53.24
CA ARG A 441 -0.11 -12.04 -52.11
C ARG A 441 -0.57 -12.90 -50.94
N ALA A 442 -1.37 -13.94 -51.21
CA ALA A 442 -1.82 -14.87 -50.18
C ALA A 442 -0.67 -15.67 -49.51
N ALA A 443 0.47 -15.87 -50.18
CA ALA A 443 1.65 -16.46 -49.57
C ALA A 443 2.35 -15.46 -48.63
N LEU A 444 2.51 -14.20 -49.05
CA LEU A 444 3.06 -13.12 -48.22
C LEU A 444 2.20 -12.87 -46.98
N ASP A 445 0.88 -12.82 -47.12
CA ASP A 445 -0.05 -12.61 -45.99
C ASP A 445 0.07 -13.75 -44.96
N ARG A 446 0.22 -14.99 -45.43
CA ARG A 446 0.44 -16.16 -44.54
C ARG A 446 1.82 -16.12 -43.88
N ILE A 447 2.86 -15.67 -44.58
CA ILE A 447 4.19 -15.48 -43.98
C ILE A 447 4.09 -14.43 -42.88
N ASP A 448 3.54 -13.25 -43.16
CA ASP A 448 3.38 -12.15 -42.20
C ASP A 448 2.56 -12.60 -40.97
N SER A 449 1.43 -13.27 -41.19
CA SER A 449 0.60 -13.80 -40.10
C SER A 449 1.34 -14.81 -39.21
N ASN A 450 2.10 -15.73 -39.81
CA ASN A 450 2.90 -16.70 -39.05
C ASN A 450 4.10 -16.05 -38.34
N MET A 451 4.71 -15.02 -38.94
CA MET A 451 5.78 -14.25 -38.32
C MET A 451 5.26 -13.49 -37.08
N ARG A 452 4.13 -12.77 -37.19
CA ARG A 452 3.49 -12.11 -36.04
C ARG A 452 3.15 -13.10 -34.94
N LYS A 453 2.48 -14.20 -35.29
CA LYS A 453 2.17 -15.28 -34.34
C LYS A 453 3.44 -15.84 -33.68
N GLY A 454 4.52 -16.02 -34.43
CA GLY A 454 5.81 -16.47 -33.92
C GLY A 454 6.40 -15.52 -32.89
N ILE A 455 6.33 -14.21 -33.14
CA ILE A 455 6.78 -13.17 -32.21
C ILE A 455 5.89 -13.16 -30.96
N ASP A 456 4.57 -13.15 -31.11
CA ASP A 456 3.63 -13.11 -29.99
C ASP A 456 3.78 -14.32 -29.06
N GLU A 457 3.90 -15.53 -29.63
CA GLU A 457 4.17 -16.75 -28.85
C GLU A 457 5.59 -16.77 -28.27
N GLY A 458 6.56 -16.11 -28.91
CA GLY A 458 7.91 -15.92 -28.37
C GLY A 458 7.90 -15.04 -27.12
N ASN A 459 7.26 -13.87 -27.19
CA ASN A 459 7.07 -12.97 -26.06
C ASN A 459 6.29 -13.65 -24.93
N ARG A 460 5.28 -14.46 -25.28
CA ARG A 460 4.53 -15.27 -24.31
C ARG A 460 5.40 -16.33 -23.65
N ALA A 461 6.33 -16.95 -24.38
CA ALA A 461 7.26 -17.93 -23.82
C ALA A 461 8.19 -17.27 -22.80
N GLU A 462 8.81 -16.14 -23.16
CA GLU A 462 9.67 -15.34 -22.26
C GLU A 462 8.90 -14.93 -21.00
N HIS A 463 7.68 -14.40 -21.16
CA HIS A 463 6.83 -14.03 -20.03
C HIS A 463 6.58 -15.17 -19.02
N TRP A 464 6.36 -16.39 -19.50
CA TRP A 464 6.17 -17.55 -18.62
C TRP A 464 7.49 -18.07 -18.06
N ALA A 465 8.59 -17.96 -18.81
CA ALA A 465 9.93 -18.33 -18.35
C ALA A 465 10.36 -17.45 -17.17
N ASP A 466 10.23 -16.12 -17.26
CA ASP A 466 10.54 -15.18 -16.17
C ASP A 466 9.74 -15.50 -14.90
N ARG A 467 8.47 -15.88 -15.07
CA ARG A 467 7.60 -16.26 -13.94
C ARG A 467 7.97 -17.62 -13.34
N ALA A 468 8.45 -18.55 -14.16
CA ALA A 468 8.95 -19.83 -13.69
C ALA A 468 10.21 -19.63 -12.85
N GLU A 469 11.16 -18.84 -13.35
CA GLU A 469 12.39 -18.47 -12.64
C GLU A 469 12.08 -17.76 -11.31
N ALA A 470 11.21 -16.74 -11.33
CA ALA A 470 10.81 -16.05 -10.11
C ALA A 470 10.14 -16.97 -9.07
N ALA A 471 9.37 -17.96 -9.52
CA ALA A 471 8.77 -18.96 -8.62
C ALA A 471 9.83 -19.93 -8.06
N ALA A 472 10.81 -20.35 -8.87
CA ALA A 472 11.90 -21.24 -8.45
C ALA A 472 12.82 -20.59 -7.41
N HIS A 473 13.04 -19.26 -7.47
CA HIS A 473 13.82 -18.53 -6.46
C HIS A 473 13.09 -18.29 -5.13
N TYR A 474 11.83 -18.74 -4.99
CA TYR A 474 11.03 -18.49 -3.78
C TYR A 474 11.72 -19.00 -2.51
N GLU A 475 12.16 -20.26 -2.50
CA GLU A 475 12.81 -20.87 -1.33
C GLU A 475 14.09 -20.11 -0.95
N GLN A 476 14.96 -19.87 -1.94
CA GLN A 476 16.22 -19.14 -1.76
C GLN A 476 15.98 -17.76 -1.13
N HIS A 477 15.00 -17.00 -1.63
CA HIS A 477 14.67 -15.68 -1.09
C HIS A 477 13.97 -15.72 0.27
N ARG A 478 13.23 -16.81 0.56
CA ARG A 478 12.52 -16.98 1.83
C ARG A 478 13.48 -17.35 2.95
N LYS A 479 14.46 -18.21 2.65
CA LYS A 479 15.50 -18.74 3.56
C LYS A 479 16.79 -17.94 3.59
N ASP A 480 16.91 -16.85 2.82
CA ASP A 480 18.06 -15.93 2.85
C ASP A 480 18.53 -15.64 4.28
N PRO A 481 19.75 -16.07 4.69
CA PRO A 481 20.16 -16.03 6.09
C PRO A 481 20.15 -14.63 6.71
N ALA A 482 20.61 -13.62 5.96
CA ALA A 482 20.64 -12.24 6.45
C ALA A 482 19.23 -11.69 6.72
N ARG A 483 18.25 -11.99 5.85
CA ARG A 483 16.84 -11.64 6.07
C ARG A 483 16.24 -12.42 7.23
N THR A 484 16.57 -13.71 7.36
CA THR A 484 16.08 -14.58 8.43
C THR A 484 16.58 -14.12 9.81
N LEU A 485 17.83 -13.65 9.93
CA LEU A 485 18.34 -13.05 11.17
C LEU A 485 17.57 -11.79 11.60
N ARG A 486 17.18 -10.93 10.65
CA ARG A 486 16.34 -9.75 10.95
C ARG A 486 14.94 -10.15 11.39
N ARG A 487 14.36 -11.16 10.73
CA ARG A 487 13.08 -11.74 11.12
C ARG A 487 13.14 -12.29 12.54
N LEU A 488 14.17 -13.07 12.87
CA LEU A 488 14.39 -13.60 14.22
C LEU A 488 14.44 -12.48 15.27
N LYS A 489 15.17 -11.39 15.00
CA LYS A 489 15.23 -10.24 15.92
C LYS A 489 13.86 -9.61 16.18
N GLU A 490 13.02 -9.48 15.15
CA GLU A 490 11.66 -8.96 15.28
C GLU A 490 10.76 -9.92 16.06
N LEU A 491 10.82 -11.22 15.76
CA LEU A 491 10.06 -12.25 16.47
C LEU A 491 10.47 -12.34 17.95
N GLU A 492 11.76 -12.28 18.26
CA GLU A 492 12.25 -12.26 19.64
C GLU A 492 11.82 -10.99 20.40
N ALA A 493 11.68 -9.85 19.72
CA ALA A 493 11.11 -8.65 20.32
C ALA A 493 9.60 -8.80 20.57
N THR A 494 8.89 -9.43 19.64
CA THR A 494 7.47 -9.76 19.78
C THR A 494 7.24 -10.74 20.94
N LEU A 495 8.02 -11.82 21.03
CA LEU A 495 7.93 -12.80 22.11
C LEU A 495 8.08 -12.13 23.49
N ARG A 496 9.12 -11.28 23.64
CA ARG A 496 9.34 -10.48 24.87
C ARG A 496 8.18 -9.53 25.18
N GLY A 497 7.54 -8.95 24.17
CA GLY A 497 6.37 -8.11 24.38
C GLY A 497 5.13 -8.91 24.78
N LEU A 498 4.95 -10.13 24.26
CA LEU A 498 3.89 -11.04 24.68
C LEU A 498 4.10 -11.52 26.12
N GLU A 499 5.33 -11.82 26.53
CA GLU A 499 5.68 -12.17 27.91
C GLU A 499 5.35 -11.04 28.89
N LYS A 500 5.59 -9.78 28.50
CA LYS A 500 5.19 -8.61 29.28
C LYS A 500 3.68 -8.50 29.43
N LEU A 501 2.93 -8.70 28.33
CA LEU A 501 1.46 -8.69 28.38
C LEU A 501 0.93 -9.79 29.29
N LEU A 502 1.50 -11.00 29.24
CA LEU A 502 1.15 -12.11 30.14
C LEU A 502 1.46 -11.78 31.61
N ALA A 503 2.50 -10.99 31.89
CA ALA A 503 2.81 -10.47 33.21
C ALA A 503 1.92 -9.28 33.64
N GLY A 504 0.98 -8.84 32.80
CA GLY A 504 0.10 -7.70 33.07
C GLY A 504 0.75 -6.34 32.81
N GLU A 505 1.95 -6.31 32.24
CA GLU A 505 2.61 -5.08 31.82
C GLU A 505 2.15 -4.65 30.43
N SER A 506 2.14 -3.34 30.16
CA SER A 506 1.82 -2.83 28.82
C SER A 506 2.95 -3.13 27.82
N ALA A 507 2.60 -3.59 26.63
CA ALA A 507 3.52 -3.72 25.49
C ALA A 507 2.81 -3.34 24.18
N PHE A 508 3.57 -3.02 23.14
CA PHE A 508 3.04 -2.62 21.82
C PHE A 508 2.06 -1.43 21.87
N GLY A 509 2.17 -0.55 22.87
CA GLY A 509 1.24 0.56 23.07
C GLY A 509 -0.17 0.14 23.50
N SER A 510 -0.33 -1.10 23.98
CA SER A 510 -1.59 -1.65 24.47
C SER A 510 -1.41 -2.25 25.87
N SER A 511 -2.51 -2.35 26.62
CA SER A 511 -2.59 -3.11 27.87
C SER A 511 -3.73 -4.12 27.73
N TRP A 512 -3.49 -5.34 28.19
CA TRP A 512 -4.46 -6.43 28.15
C TRP A 512 -4.91 -6.76 29.57
N ASP A 513 -6.22 -6.93 29.75
CA ASP A 513 -6.77 -7.33 31.04
C ASP A 513 -6.51 -8.82 31.27
N ILE A 514 -5.44 -9.13 32.00
CA ILE A 514 -5.03 -10.50 32.31
C ILE A 514 -5.91 -11.19 33.36
N THR A 515 -6.88 -10.47 33.95
CA THR A 515 -7.88 -11.10 34.83
C THR A 515 -8.88 -11.95 34.05
N LYS A 516 -8.98 -11.69 32.74
CA LYS A 516 -9.86 -12.39 31.82
C LYS A 516 -9.18 -13.63 31.24
N PRO A 517 -9.70 -14.84 31.50
CA PRO A 517 -9.12 -16.09 31.00
C PRO A 517 -8.97 -16.12 29.46
N GLU A 518 -9.90 -15.52 28.72
CA GLU A 518 -9.87 -15.44 27.26
C GLU A 518 -8.65 -14.65 26.74
N ASN A 519 -8.25 -13.60 27.45
CA ASN A 519 -7.08 -12.80 27.10
C ASN A 519 -5.78 -13.58 27.38
N VAL A 520 -5.71 -14.28 28.50
CA VAL A 520 -4.56 -15.11 28.86
C VAL A 520 -4.40 -16.26 27.87
N ALA A 521 -5.49 -16.92 27.49
CA ALA A 521 -5.49 -17.98 26.48
C ALA A 521 -5.00 -17.47 25.11
N GLU A 522 -5.51 -16.31 24.65
CA GLU A 522 -5.08 -15.67 23.39
C GLU A 522 -3.57 -15.35 23.39
N LEU A 523 -3.09 -14.70 24.46
CA LEU A 523 -1.68 -14.31 24.58
C LEU A 523 -0.75 -15.51 24.68
N THR A 524 -1.15 -16.54 25.44
CA THR A 524 -0.39 -17.79 25.57
C THR A 524 -0.27 -18.49 24.22
N ARG A 525 -1.37 -18.53 23.44
CA ARG A 525 -1.33 -19.10 22.10
C ARG A 525 -0.43 -18.32 21.15
N ARG A 526 -0.54 -16.98 21.11
CA ARG A 526 0.37 -16.14 20.31
C ARG A 526 1.83 -16.32 20.70
N HIS A 527 2.10 -16.48 22.00
CA HIS A 527 3.44 -16.76 22.51
C HIS A 527 3.95 -18.10 21.97
N ALA A 528 3.16 -19.16 22.08
CA ALA A 528 3.50 -20.48 21.54
C ALA A 528 3.74 -20.46 20.02
N GLU A 529 2.85 -19.83 19.24
CA GLU A 529 2.99 -19.67 17.78
C GLU A 529 4.28 -18.91 17.42
N THR A 530 4.59 -17.82 18.14
CA THR A 530 5.81 -17.03 17.91
C THR A 530 7.07 -17.82 18.29
N ALA A 531 7.03 -18.59 19.37
CA ALA A 531 8.15 -19.42 19.82
C ALA A 531 8.44 -20.57 18.84
N GLU A 532 7.40 -21.17 18.27
CA GLU A 532 7.52 -22.17 17.21
C GLU A 532 8.16 -21.58 15.95
N GLU A 533 7.69 -20.40 15.50
CA GLU A 533 8.27 -19.69 14.36
C GLU A 533 9.76 -19.37 14.58
N ILE A 534 10.14 -18.92 15.79
CA ILE A 534 11.54 -18.68 16.15
C ILE A 534 12.35 -19.98 16.06
N THR A 535 11.81 -21.09 16.53
CA THR A 535 12.49 -22.40 16.51
C THR A 535 12.79 -22.81 15.08
N HIS A 536 11.78 -22.77 14.20
CA HIS A 536 11.95 -23.09 12.78
C HIS A 536 13.01 -22.21 12.11
N TRP A 537 12.96 -20.89 12.29
CA TRP A 537 13.95 -20.01 11.65
C TRP A 537 15.36 -20.17 12.22
N ARG A 538 15.51 -20.55 13.48
CA ARG A 538 16.82 -20.90 14.06
C ARG A 538 17.39 -22.17 13.43
N GLU A 539 16.57 -23.18 13.17
CA GLU A 539 16.99 -24.39 12.45
C GLU A 539 17.45 -24.07 11.02
N VAL A 540 16.74 -23.18 10.32
CA VAL A 540 17.14 -22.69 8.99
C VAL A 540 18.50 -22.00 9.03
N ILE A 541 18.76 -21.17 10.05
CA ILE A 541 20.07 -20.51 10.23
C ILE A 541 21.17 -21.52 10.58
N ALA A 542 20.89 -22.49 11.46
CA ALA A 542 21.84 -23.53 11.82
C ALA A 542 22.23 -24.39 10.61
N LYS A 543 21.26 -24.72 9.76
CA LYS A 543 21.51 -25.39 8.49
C LYS A 543 22.36 -24.53 7.55
N ALA A 544 22.03 -23.25 7.40
CA ALA A 544 22.82 -22.35 6.57
C ALA A 544 24.27 -22.25 7.07
N GLU A 545 24.49 -22.21 8.38
CA GLU A 545 25.83 -22.21 8.98
C GLU A 545 26.60 -23.50 8.67
N ALA A 546 25.93 -24.65 8.78
CA ALA A 546 26.50 -25.95 8.38
C ALA A 546 26.85 -26.01 6.87
N ASP A 547 26.05 -25.35 6.03
CA ASP A 547 26.27 -25.21 4.59
C ASP A 547 27.35 -24.14 4.25
N GLY A 548 27.99 -23.54 5.26
CA GLY A 548 29.12 -22.63 5.11
C GLY A 548 28.79 -21.14 5.23
N PHE A 549 27.56 -20.78 5.60
CA PHE A 549 27.21 -19.38 5.91
C PHE A 549 27.89 -18.93 7.20
N LYS A 550 28.68 -17.85 7.12
CA LYS A 550 29.34 -17.30 8.30
C LYS A 550 28.40 -16.38 9.09
N LEU A 551 28.03 -16.80 10.31
CA LEU A 551 27.45 -15.92 11.31
C LEU A 551 28.52 -15.03 11.93
N TRP A 552 28.39 -13.72 11.70
CA TRP A 552 29.27 -12.72 12.27
C TRP A 552 28.83 -12.35 13.68
N SER A 553 29.79 -12.15 14.56
CA SER A 553 29.58 -11.79 15.95
C SER A 553 30.67 -10.83 16.43
N ARG A 554 30.53 -10.33 17.65
CA ARG A 554 31.58 -9.53 18.30
C ARG A 554 32.93 -10.25 18.38
N ALA A 555 32.94 -11.58 18.52
CA ALA A 555 34.18 -12.35 18.65
C ALA A 555 35.01 -12.36 17.36
N ASP A 556 34.39 -12.08 16.22
CA ASP A 556 35.04 -12.14 14.91
C ASP A 556 35.80 -10.87 14.53
N PHE A 557 35.66 -9.77 15.29
CA PHE A 557 36.25 -8.48 14.93
C PHE A 557 37.14 -7.94 16.03
N THR A 558 38.25 -7.36 15.62
CA THR A 558 39.06 -6.45 16.43
C THR A 558 39.03 -5.04 15.85
N LYS A 559 39.37 -4.04 16.67
CA LYS A 559 39.45 -2.65 16.19
C LYS A 559 40.56 -2.53 15.15
N GLY A 560 40.26 -1.93 14.00
CA GLY A 560 41.17 -1.81 12.86
C GLY A 560 40.98 -2.89 11.78
N ASP A 561 40.24 -3.97 12.07
CA ASP A 561 39.78 -4.91 11.04
C ASP A 561 38.85 -4.20 10.03
N TYR A 562 38.61 -4.83 8.89
CA TYR A 562 37.65 -4.36 7.90
C TYR A 562 36.47 -5.32 7.79
N ALA A 563 35.25 -4.76 7.80
CA ALA A 563 34.02 -5.51 7.59
C ALA A 563 33.40 -5.16 6.24
N ARG A 564 32.94 -6.18 5.51
CA ARG A 564 32.27 -5.98 4.22
C ARG A 564 30.77 -5.87 4.43
N SER A 565 30.15 -4.78 3.98
CA SER A 565 28.70 -4.62 3.98
C SER A 565 28.25 -3.81 2.77
N ARG A 566 27.06 -4.10 2.23
CA ARG A 566 26.51 -3.40 1.04
C ARG A 566 27.50 -3.26 -0.13
N GLY A 567 28.34 -4.29 -0.32
CA GLY A 567 29.34 -4.32 -1.38
C GLY A 567 30.66 -3.59 -1.09
N ARG A 568 30.81 -2.93 0.06
CA ARG A 568 31.97 -2.08 0.43
C ARG A 568 32.68 -2.60 1.67
N TRP A 569 33.92 -2.16 1.87
CA TRP A 569 34.69 -2.46 3.09
C TRP A 569 34.74 -1.25 4.01
N TYR A 570 34.57 -1.49 5.32
CA TYR A 570 34.57 -0.45 6.34
C TYR A 570 35.56 -0.78 7.45
N GLU A 571 36.43 0.17 7.84
CA GLU A 571 37.29 0.03 9.02
C GLU A 571 36.43 -0.08 10.29
N VAL A 572 36.73 -1.06 11.12
CA VAL A 572 36.09 -1.25 12.42
C VAL A 572 36.71 -0.29 13.43
N LEU A 573 36.01 0.81 13.73
CA LEU A 573 36.43 1.81 14.71
C LEU A 573 36.20 1.34 16.16
N ARG A 574 35.09 0.62 16.38
CA ARG A 574 34.72 0.04 17.68
C ARG A 574 33.85 -1.18 17.50
N VAL A 575 34.08 -2.20 18.32
CA VAL A 575 33.27 -3.43 18.35
C VAL A 575 32.27 -3.35 19.51
N ASN A 576 30.97 -3.28 19.19
CA ASN A 576 29.88 -3.25 20.19
C ASN A 576 29.20 -4.62 20.31
N GLY A 577 28.31 -4.79 21.29
CA GLY A 577 27.62 -6.07 21.52
C GLY A 577 26.78 -6.58 20.34
N ALA A 578 26.06 -5.68 19.64
CA ALA A 578 25.15 -6.04 18.54
C ALA A 578 25.54 -5.44 17.17
N SER A 579 26.65 -4.70 17.11
CA SER A 579 27.09 -4.01 15.89
C SER A 579 28.55 -3.59 15.98
N ILE A 580 29.14 -3.27 14.85
CA ILE A 580 30.42 -2.56 14.74
C ILE A 580 30.15 -1.09 14.39
N THR A 581 30.94 -0.20 15.00
CA THR A 581 30.99 1.22 14.62
C THR A 581 32.02 1.40 13.53
N VAL A 582 31.63 2.06 12.45
CA VAL A 582 32.44 2.30 11.26
C VAL A 582 32.41 3.78 10.89
N PRO A 583 33.38 4.30 10.12
CA PRO A 583 33.34 5.69 9.68
C PRO A 583 32.13 5.93 8.77
N GLY A 584 31.48 7.09 8.93
CA GLY A 584 30.42 7.52 8.01
C GLY A 584 31.01 7.98 6.67
N GLY A 585 30.43 7.50 5.57
CA GLY A 585 30.81 7.93 4.24
C GLY A 585 29.76 7.58 3.18
N PRO A 586 29.69 8.32 2.07
CA PRO A 586 28.81 8.05 0.95
C PRO A 586 29.18 6.71 0.29
N ASP A 587 28.17 6.04 -0.24
CA ASP A 587 28.29 4.80 -1.00
C ASP A 587 28.91 5.05 -2.40
N ILE A 588 30.12 5.61 -2.44
CA ILE A 588 30.90 5.82 -3.68
C ILE A 588 32.30 5.20 -3.61
N GLN A 589 32.89 5.08 -2.41
CA GLN A 589 34.25 4.52 -2.25
C GLN A 589 34.24 3.02 -1.92
N PRO A 590 35.12 2.20 -2.53
CA PRO A 590 35.14 0.75 -2.31
C PRO A 590 35.61 0.36 -0.90
N VAL A 591 36.41 1.22 -0.25
CA VAL A 591 36.88 1.09 1.13
C VAL A 591 36.66 2.43 1.85
N ILE A 592 36.13 2.38 3.07
CA ILE A 592 35.86 3.53 3.92
C ILE A 592 36.57 3.30 5.26
N ASP A 593 37.59 4.11 5.53
CA ASP A 593 38.41 4.07 6.73
C ASP A 593 38.39 5.44 7.44
N ARG A 594 39.09 5.52 8.57
CA ARG A 594 39.16 6.73 9.40
C ARG A 594 39.62 7.97 8.64
N ASN A 595 40.51 7.80 7.66
CA ASN A 595 41.13 8.86 6.87
C ASN A 595 40.33 9.17 5.61
N THR A 596 39.63 8.18 5.06
CA THR A 596 38.76 8.33 3.89
C THR A 596 37.29 8.59 4.21
N ARG A 597 36.95 8.70 5.51
CA ARG A 597 35.61 9.12 5.97
C ARG A 597 35.17 10.38 5.21
N ALA A 598 33.92 10.40 4.75
CA ALA A 598 33.38 11.59 4.09
C ALA A 598 32.30 12.30 4.93
N TYR A 599 31.85 11.68 6.02
CA TYR A 599 30.98 12.32 7.00
C TYR A 599 31.71 12.50 8.34
N SER A 600 31.23 13.48 9.12
CA SER A 600 31.76 13.78 10.46
C SER A 600 31.24 12.84 11.55
N TRP A 601 30.23 12.02 11.26
CA TRP A 601 29.66 11.04 12.19
C TRP A 601 30.09 9.61 11.84
N ASP A 602 29.94 8.71 12.81
CA ASP A 602 30.17 7.29 12.65
C ASP A 602 28.85 6.55 12.42
N ASP A 603 28.87 5.50 11.59
CA ASP A 603 27.73 4.62 11.34
C ASP A 603 27.82 3.33 12.17
N ARG A 604 26.72 2.59 12.21
CA ARG A 604 26.66 1.26 12.85
C ARG A 604 26.22 0.21 11.85
N ILE A 605 27.03 -0.83 11.71
CA ILE A 605 26.69 -2.00 10.92
C ILE A 605 26.34 -3.12 11.89
N PRO A 606 25.09 -3.62 11.91
CA PRO A 606 24.74 -4.79 12.69
C PRO A 606 25.42 -6.04 12.11
N TYR A 607 25.70 -7.03 12.93
CA TYR A 607 26.43 -8.22 12.47
C TYR A 607 25.69 -9.00 11.37
N ASP A 608 24.35 -8.99 11.37
CA ASP A 608 23.51 -9.58 10.30
C ASP A 608 23.63 -8.89 8.94
N ALA A 609 24.27 -7.71 8.88
CA ALA A 609 24.54 -6.98 7.64
C ALA A 609 25.98 -7.15 7.15
N VAL A 610 26.82 -7.89 7.89
CA VAL A 610 28.20 -8.17 7.48
C VAL A 610 28.24 -9.38 6.56
N THR A 611 29.02 -9.27 5.50
CA THR A 611 29.16 -10.25 4.41
C THR A 611 30.61 -10.71 4.23
N GLY A 612 31.54 -10.18 5.01
CA GLY A 612 32.95 -10.51 4.93
C GLY A 612 33.78 -9.79 6.00
N ARG A 613 34.97 -10.32 6.26
CA ARG A 613 35.99 -9.75 7.15
C ARG A 613 37.33 -9.77 6.44
N MET A 614 38.16 -8.77 6.71
CA MET A 614 39.57 -8.71 6.30
C MET A 614 40.38 -8.10 7.44
N GLY A 615 41.59 -8.64 7.70
CA GLY A 615 42.50 -8.04 8.67
C GLY A 615 43.05 -6.70 8.18
N ALA A 616 43.58 -5.88 9.09
CA ALA A 616 44.18 -4.60 8.74
C ALA A 616 45.36 -4.75 7.75
N GLU A 617 46.22 -5.75 7.98
CA GLU A 617 47.39 -6.04 7.15
C GLU A 617 46.99 -6.50 5.75
N ASP A 618 46.02 -7.41 5.64
CA ASP A 618 45.49 -7.90 4.37
C ASP A 618 44.84 -6.78 3.56
N MET A 619 44.11 -5.87 4.24
CA MET A 619 43.51 -4.72 3.58
C MET A 619 44.58 -3.73 3.10
N ALA A 620 45.61 -3.49 3.90
CA ALA A 620 46.74 -2.64 3.50
C ALA A 620 47.47 -3.23 2.27
N ALA A 621 47.70 -4.54 2.25
CA ALA A 621 48.27 -5.23 1.09
C ALA A 621 47.37 -5.15 -0.15
N ARG A 622 46.04 -5.21 0.02
CA ARG A 622 45.06 -5.05 -1.06
C ARG A 622 45.04 -3.64 -1.66
N LEU A 623 45.26 -2.63 -0.83
CA LEU A 623 45.25 -1.21 -1.21
C LEU A 623 46.61 -0.71 -1.71
N ALA A 624 47.67 -1.49 -1.53
CA ALA A 624 48.98 -1.16 -2.06
C ALA A 624 48.93 -1.01 -3.60
N PRO A 625 49.59 0.02 -4.17
CA PRO A 625 49.68 0.17 -5.61
C PRO A 625 50.29 -1.11 -6.21
N LYS A 626 49.62 -1.67 -7.22
CA LYS A 626 50.21 -2.75 -8.02
C LYS A 626 51.22 -2.11 -8.97
N ASP A 627 52.47 -2.56 -8.89
CA ASP A 627 53.56 -2.15 -9.79
C ASP A 627 53.24 -2.36 -11.27
#